data_AF-A0A514EGA4-F1
#
_entry.id   AF-A0A514EGA4-F1
#
_cell.length_a   1.000
_cell.length_b   1.000
_cell.length_c   1.000
_cell.angle_alpha   90.00
_cell.angle_beta   90.00
_cell.angle_gamma   90.00
#
_symmetry.space_group_name_H-M   'P 1'
#
loop_
_entity.id
_entity.type
_entity.pdbx_description
1 polymer ?
#
loop_
_entity_poly.entity_id
_entity_poly.type
_entity_poly.pdbx_seq_one_letter_code
_entity_poly.pdbx_strand_id
1 'polypeptide(L)'
;MSHFSIGYLSLVAAFAFPALYLLGYGVRYVHTWSKRLDPPKDRIKFFLIVSLVFGLLAGSVAQPLWDKAAACKASHQPLGVCLFFSGQN
;
A
#
# COMPACT_ATOMS: atom_id res chain seq x y z
N MET A 1 -17.12 14.35 5.10
CA MET A 1 -15.94 13.84 4.36
C MET A 1 -15.82 12.35 4.65
N SER A 2 -16.03 11.48 3.67
CA SER A 2 -15.87 10.04 3.88
C SER A 2 -14.38 9.74 4.04
N HIS A 3 -13.93 9.57 5.29
CA HIS A 3 -12.54 9.25 5.64
C HIS A 3 -12.13 7.82 5.25
N PHE A 4 -13.09 7.03 4.77
CA PHE A 4 -12.90 5.64 4.39
C PHE A 4 -13.64 5.39 3.07
N SER A 5 -12.89 5.00 2.05
CA SER A 5 -13.45 4.57 0.76
C SER A 5 -12.74 3.29 0.36
N ILE A 6 -13.52 2.25 0.03
CA ILE A 6 -13.01 0.96 -0.45
C ILE A 6 -13.19 0.95 -1.96
N GLY A 7 -12.10 0.71 -2.69
CA GLY A 7 -12.04 0.83 -4.13
C GLY A 7 -10.69 0.35 -4.65
N TYR A 8 -10.35 0.72 -5.89
CA TYR A 8 -9.25 0.11 -6.63
C TYR A 8 -7.91 0.16 -5.87
N LEU A 9 -7.60 1.29 -5.23
CA LEU A 9 -6.37 1.46 -4.46
C LEU A 9 -6.30 0.60 -3.19
N SER A 10 -7.42 0.36 -2.50
CA SER A 10 -7.45 -0.60 -1.39
C SER A 10 -7.06 -2.00 -1.85
N LEU A 11 -7.59 -2.44 -2.99
CA LEU A 11 -7.26 -3.76 -3.55
C LEU A 11 -5.80 -3.83 -4.01
N VAL A 12 -5.32 -2.80 -4.73
CA VAL A 12 -3.92 -2.75 -5.16
C VAL A 12 -2.98 -2.76 -3.95
N ALA A 13 -3.24 -1.94 -2.93
CA ALA A 13 -2.44 -1.93 -1.71
C ALA A 13 -2.51 -3.26 -0.95
N ALA A 14 -3.69 -3.88 -0.88
CA ALA A 14 -3.89 -5.18 -0.23
C ALA A 14 -3.04 -6.30 -0.83
N PHE A 15 -2.77 -6.27 -2.14
CA PHE A 15 -1.89 -7.25 -2.81
C PHE A 15 -0.43 -6.78 -2.89
N ALA A 16 -0.17 -5.47 -2.99
CA ALA A 16 1.18 -4.93 -3.05
C ALA A 16 1.97 -5.19 -1.76
N PHE A 17 1.35 -5.04 -0.59
CA PHE A 17 2.01 -5.29 0.70
C PHE A 17 2.47 -6.75 0.88
N PRO A 18 1.62 -7.78 0.66
CA PRO A 18 2.04 -9.17 0.65
C PRO A 18 3.12 -9.46 -0.40
N ALA A 19 3.02 -8.89 -1.60
CA ALA A 19 4.02 -9.07 -2.65
C ALA A 19 5.39 -8.52 -2.23
N LEU A 20 5.44 -7.32 -1.64
CA LEU A 20 6.66 -6.73 -1.08
C LEU A 20 7.24 -7.59 0.05
N TYR A 21 6.40 -8.13 0.91
CA TYR A 21 6.84 -9.05 1.96
C TYR A 21 7.51 -10.31 1.36
N LEU A 22 6.90 -10.92 0.35
CA LEU A 22 7.46 -12.09 -0.33
C LEU A 22 8.78 -11.78 -1.04
N LEU A 23 8.91 -10.61 -1.66
CA LEU A 23 10.17 -10.17 -2.25
C LEU A 23 11.26 -10.03 -1.17
N GLY A 24 10.95 -9.38 -0.04
CA GLY A 24 11.88 -9.25 1.08
C GLY A 24 12.27 -10.61 1.68
N TYR A 25 11.32 -11.53 1.81
CA TYR A 25 11.57 -12.90 2.23
C TYR A 25 12.48 -13.64 1.24
N GLY A 26 12.23 -13.50 -0.06
CA GLY A 26 13.07 -14.08 -1.12
C GLY A 26 14.51 -13.59 -1.05
N VAL A 27 14.72 -12.28 -0.84
CA VAL A 27 16.08 -11.72 -0.65
C VAL A 27 16.77 -12.34 0.56
N ARG A 28 16.07 -12.48 1.70
CA ARG A 28 16.63 -13.12 2.90
C ARG A 28 16.95 -14.59 2.67
N TYR A 29 16.08 -15.30 1.95
CA TYR A 29 16.28 -16.70 1.60
C TYR A 29 17.52 -16.88 0.71
N VAL A 30 17.68 -16.05 -0.33
CA VAL A 30 18.88 -16.05 -1.19
C VAL A 30 20.13 -15.71 -0.38
N HIS A 31 20.03 -14.76 0.55
CA HIS A 31 21.14 -14.39 1.43
C HIS A 31 21.59 -15.54 2.35
N THR A 32 20.64 -16.25 2.99
CA THR A 32 20.97 -17.40 3.84
C THR A 32 21.48 -18.56 3.00
N TRP A 33 20.91 -18.79 1.83
CA TRP A 33 21.36 -19.82 0.88
C TRP A 33 22.81 -19.57 0.42
N SER A 34 23.14 -18.32 0.06
CA SER A 34 24.51 -17.93 -0.34
C SER A 34 25.53 -18.20 0.77
N LYS A 35 25.14 -18.03 2.03
CA LYS A 35 26.00 -18.26 3.20
C LYS A 35 25.95 -19.69 3.74
N ARG A 36 25.22 -20.61 3.09
CA ARG A 36 24.93 -21.97 3.59
C ARG A 36 24.39 -21.99 5.02
N LEU A 37 23.63 -20.96 5.38
CA LEU A 37 22.95 -20.86 6.66
C LEU A 37 21.56 -21.49 6.57
N ASP A 38 20.98 -21.81 7.73
CA ASP A 38 19.61 -22.27 7.80
C ASP A 38 18.64 -21.25 7.18
N PRO A 39 17.62 -21.71 6.42
CA PRO A 39 16.63 -20.83 5.84
C PRO A 39 15.79 -20.15 6.94
N PRO A 40 15.19 -18.98 6.63
CA PRO A 40 14.34 -18.28 7.58
C PRO A 40 13.15 -19.15 7.99
N LYS A 41 12.95 -19.35 9.29
CA LYS A 41 11.83 -20.14 9.87
C LYS A 41 10.57 -19.29 10.10
N ASP A 42 10.42 -18.22 9.34
CA ASP A 42 9.34 -17.26 9.52
C ASP A 42 7.96 -17.91 9.25
N ARG A 43 6.94 -17.49 10.02
CA ARG A 43 5.55 -17.90 9.76
C ARG A 43 4.97 -17.09 8.59
N ILE A 44 5.41 -17.41 7.37
CA ILE A 44 5.05 -16.71 6.13
C ILE A 44 3.53 -16.47 6.02
N LYS A 45 2.72 -17.50 6.28
CA LYS A 45 1.24 -17.39 6.20
C LYS A 45 0.67 -16.34 7.16
N PHE A 46 1.20 -16.24 8.38
CA PHE A 46 0.75 -15.25 9.35
C PHE A 46 1.09 -13.83 8.87
N PHE A 47 2.34 -13.61 8.45
CA PHE A 47 2.77 -12.31 7.95
C PHE A 47 2.06 -11.89 6.67
N LEU A 48 1.73 -12.83 5.78
CA LEU A 48 0.92 -12.55 4.60
C LEU A 48 -0.46 -12.02 4.97
N ILE A 49 -1.16 -12.67 5.91
CA ILE A 49 -2.48 -12.22 6.37
C ILE A 49 -2.37 -10.83 7.01
N VAL A 50 -1.38 -10.62 7.88
CA VAL A 50 -1.15 -9.32 8.51
C VAL A 50 -0.87 -8.23 7.48
N SER A 51 0.00 -8.51 6.50
CA SER A 51 0.34 -7.56 5.43
C SER A 51 -0.85 -7.24 4.53
N LEU A 52 -1.74 -8.21 4.29
CA LEU A 52 -2.95 -8.02 3.49
C LEU A 52 -3.96 -7.13 4.22
N VAL A 53 -4.18 -7.37 5.51
CA VAL A 53 -5.02 -6.50 6.36
C VAL A 53 -4.43 -5.10 6.41
N PHE A 54 -3.13 -4.97 6.60
CA PHE A 54 -2.46 -3.67 6.65
C PHE A 54 -2.56 -2.92 5.31
N GLY A 55 -2.40 -3.63 4.18
CA GLY A 55 -2.54 -3.07 2.84
C GLY A 55 -3.97 -2.60 2.55
N LEU A 56 -4.99 -3.36 2.98
CA LEU A 56 -6.38 -2.92 2.90
C LEU A 56 -6.62 -1.64 3.68
N LEU A 57 -6.19 -1.60 4.95
CA LEU A 57 -6.36 -0.42 5.80
C LEU A 57 -5.63 0.81 5.24
N ALA A 58 -4.38 0.65 4.84
CA ALA A 58 -3.57 1.73 4.27
C ALA A 58 -4.16 2.24 2.95
N GLY A 59 -4.60 1.33 2.07
CA GLY A 59 -5.22 1.71 0.80
C GLY A 59 -6.58 2.39 0.98
N SER A 60 -7.38 1.98 1.97
CA SER A 60 -8.67 2.61 2.27
C SER A 60 -8.53 4.04 2.82
N VAL A 61 -7.46 4.31 3.57
CA VAL A 61 -7.12 5.66 4.04
C VAL A 61 -6.53 6.52 2.92
N ALA A 62 -5.75 5.93 2.02
CA ALA A 62 -5.13 6.63 0.90
C ALA A 62 -6.12 6.96 -0.24
N GLN A 63 -7.18 6.18 -0.39
CA GLN A 63 -8.19 6.37 -1.44
C GLN A 63 -8.81 7.76 -1.54
N PRO A 64 -9.36 8.35 -0.47
CA PRO A 64 -9.97 9.68 -0.56
C PRO A 64 -8.96 10.76 -0.96
N LEU A 65 -7.68 10.61 -0.61
CA LEU A 65 -6.62 11.51 -1.07
C LEU A 65 -6.38 11.37 -2.57
N TRP A 66 -6.41 10.13 -3.07
CA TRP A 66 -6.24 9.86 -4.49
C TRP A 66 -7.42 10.34 -5.33
N ASP A 67 -8.65 10.15 -4.85
CA ASP A 67 -9.85 10.64 -5.52
C ASP A 67 -9.84 12.17 -5.64
N LYS A 68 -9.41 12.87 -4.58
CA LYS A 68 -9.15 14.31 -4.62
C LYS A 68 -8.07 14.69 -5.63
N ALA A 69 -6.95 13.97 -5.65
CA ALA A 69 -5.88 14.22 -6.61
C ALA A 69 -6.33 14.01 -8.06
N ALA A 70 -7.12 12.97 -8.32
CA ALA A 70 -7.69 12.68 -9.64
C ALA A 70 -8.67 13.77 -10.08
N ALA A 71 -9.54 14.24 -9.18
CA ALA A 71 -10.44 15.37 -9.45
C ALA A 71 -9.66 16.66 -9.77
N CYS A 72 -8.64 17.00 -8.97
CA CYS A 72 -7.77 18.16 -9.21
C CYS A 72 -7.05 18.09 -10.56
N LYS A 73 -6.57 16.90 -10.94
CA LYS A 73 -5.93 16.66 -12.23
C LYS A 73 -6.90 16.84 -13.40
N ALA A 74 -8.14 16.36 -13.25
CA ALA A 74 -9.19 16.55 -14.26
C ALA A 74 -9.57 18.03 -14.45
N SER A 75 -9.47 18.84 -13.39
CA SER A 75 -9.71 20.29 -13.43
C SER A 75 -8.52 21.12 -13.94
N HIS A 76 -7.44 20.50 -14.44
CA HIS A 76 -6.20 21.17 -14.90
C HIS A 76 -5.55 22.11 -13.84
N GLN A 77 -5.91 21.95 -12.57
CA GLN A 77 -5.36 22.77 -11.49
C GLN A 77 -4.02 22.20 -11.00
N PRO A 78 -3.09 23.06 -10.53
CA PRO A 78 -1.85 22.58 -9.91
C PRO A 78 -2.19 21.75 -8.66
N LEU A 79 -1.75 20.48 -8.68
CA LEU A 79 -2.08 19.47 -7.66
C LEU A 79 -1.83 19.95 -6.23
N GLY A 80 -0.75 20.70 -6.00
CA GLY A 80 -0.43 21.25 -4.68
C GLY A 80 -1.47 22.24 -4.17
N VAL A 81 -1.99 23.13 -5.02
CA VAL A 81 -2.98 24.13 -4.57
C VAL A 81 -4.33 23.46 -4.35
N CYS A 82 -4.75 22.59 -5.27
CA CYS A 82 -6.06 21.95 -5.19
C CYS A 82 -6.15 20.93 -4.04
N LEU A 83 -5.10 20.18 -3.72
CA LEU A 83 -5.12 19.22 -2.59
C LEU A 83 -5.15 19.90 -1.22
N PHE A 84 -4.47 21.05 -1.06
CA PHE A 84 -4.37 21.75 0.22
C PHE A 84 -5.45 22.83 0.41
N PHE A 85 -6.00 23.43 -0.66
CA PHE A 85 -6.98 24.52 -0.59
C PHE A 85 -8.41 24.15 -1.03
N SER A 86 -8.68 22.98 -1.63
CA SER A 86 -10.06 22.55 -1.97
C SER A 86 -10.95 22.22 -0.77
N GLY A 87 -10.46 22.41 0.46
CA GLY A 87 -11.21 22.25 1.70
C GLY A 87 -11.86 23.54 2.24
N GLN A 88 -11.74 24.68 1.55
CA GLN A 88 -12.43 25.94 1.90
C GLN A 88 -13.47 26.28 0.83
N ASN A 89 -14.61 25.60 0.86
CA ASN A 89 -15.94 26.09 0.46
C ASN A 89 -16.97 24.97 0.70
#